data_AF-A0A7S3Z6G2-F1
#
_entry.id   AF-A0A7S3Z6G2-F1
#
_cell.length_a   1.000
_cell.length_b   1.000
_cell.length_c   1.000
_cell.angle_alpha   90.00
_cell.angle_beta   90.00
_cell.angle_gamma   90.00
#
_symmetry.space_group_name_H-M   'P 1'
#
loop_
_entity.id
_entity.type
_entity.pdbx_description
1 polymer ?
#
loop_
_entity_poly.entity_id
_entity_poly.type
_entity_poly.pdbx_seq_one_letter_code
_entity_poly.pdbx_strand_id
1 'polypeptide(L)'
;MEECGFCFLFAQKFHPSMKHVAKVRRAMGVRTIFNILGPLTNPARPTVQLTGVFSKNLGPLYIQVMKASGMKRAMVVHSKEGLDELSIAGPTYAWILDDGKITEKTVSPPDFGLPCHSLDKVAGKEPTKNMRTFQEIMEGKKGPCMDFVLLNASCALWVAGLAPDFKQATEKARNAIESGKAKKVLEDYIKLSNTVAGIAYPKQEKKEEKSILHTIADHRLAVVKDLSAKVPFPMVTVNSLGTPAINVLNRIEVGKMGRGKIPDIVALMAEIKRASPSKGDINIGVDVVRQALIYAKSGASVISVLTEPKWFKGTIKDLRAVKEATMTLENPPCVLLKDFVVDEYQILEARMNGADLVLLIVTLLPLNKLKHFIHGS
;
A
#
# COMPACT_ATOMS: atom_id res chain seq x y z
N MET A 1 -18.35 18.52 -3.97
CA MET A 1 -17.78 18.35 -5.32
C MET A 1 -18.70 18.95 -6.37
N GLU A 2 -19.98 18.56 -6.42
CA GLU A 2 -20.96 19.12 -7.38
C GLU A 2 -21.17 20.63 -7.22
N GLU A 3 -21.29 21.14 -5.99
CA GLU A 3 -21.63 22.55 -5.77
C GLU A 3 -20.44 23.52 -5.91
N CYS A 4 -19.31 23.25 -5.26
CA CYS A 4 -18.16 24.17 -5.23
C CYS A 4 -16.93 23.69 -6.03
N GLY A 5 -17.01 22.57 -6.72
CA GLY A 5 -15.89 22.01 -7.49
C GLY A 5 -14.72 21.48 -6.64
N PHE A 6 -14.83 21.51 -5.30
CA PHE A 6 -13.82 21.03 -4.36
C PHE A 6 -14.39 19.96 -3.42
N CYS A 7 -13.52 19.04 -2.97
CA CYS A 7 -13.86 18.02 -1.98
C CYS A 7 -12.61 17.57 -1.23
N PHE A 8 -12.67 17.59 0.10
CA PHE A 8 -11.65 17.02 0.96
C PHE A 8 -12.04 15.62 1.42
N LEU A 9 -11.19 14.63 1.16
CA LEU A 9 -11.41 13.24 1.55
C LEU A 9 -10.55 12.89 2.77
N PHE A 10 -11.16 12.87 3.95
CA PHE A 10 -10.42 12.56 5.18
C PHE A 10 -10.04 11.08 5.26
N ALA A 11 -8.75 10.76 5.11
CA ALA A 11 -8.25 9.40 4.96
C ALA A 11 -8.73 8.41 6.04
N GLN A 12 -8.83 8.84 7.31
CA GLN A 12 -9.28 7.98 8.40
C GLN A 12 -10.74 7.52 8.24
N LYS A 13 -11.58 8.36 7.63
CA LYS A 13 -13.00 8.05 7.38
C LYS A 13 -13.17 7.14 6.17
N PHE A 14 -12.39 7.36 5.12
CA PHE A 14 -12.49 6.60 3.87
C PHE A 14 -11.68 5.28 3.87
N HIS A 15 -10.77 5.10 4.82
CA HIS A 15 -10.01 3.85 4.99
C HIS A 15 -10.19 3.25 6.40
N PRO A 16 -11.43 2.92 6.81
CA PRO A 16 -11.71 2.47 8.18
C PRO A 16 -10.98 1.18 8.56
N SER A 17 -10.64 0.34 7.57
CA SER A 17 -9.87 -0.89 7.78
C SER A 17 -8.43 -0.63 8.26
N MET A 18 -7.90 0.57 8.07
CA MET A 18 -6.57 0.94 8.55
C MET A 18 -6.46 0.88 10.09
N LYS A 19 -7.59 0.93 10.82
CA LYS A 19 -7.61 0.73 12.28
C LYS A 19 -7.06 -0.63 12.71
N HIS A 20 -7.19 -1.66 11.87
CA HIS A 20 -6.72 -3.01 12.16
C HIS A 20 -5.20 -3.13 12.12
N VAL A 21 -4.53 -2.33 11.29
CA VAL A 21 -3.06 -2.31 11.19
C VAL A 21 -2.41 -1.23 12.03
N ALA A 22 -3.18 -0.28 12.58
CA ALA A 22 -2.66 0.88 13.30
C ALA A 22 -1.79 0.50 14.52
N LYS A 23 -2.24 -0.45 15.36
CA LYS A 23 -1.48 -0.91 16.53
C LYS A 23 -0.15 -1.55 16.13
N VAL A 24 -0.19 -2.44 15.13
CA VAL A 24 1.00 -3.14 14.61
C VAL A 24 1.99 -2.15 14.00
N ARG A 25 1.52 -1.21 13.18
CA ARG A 25 2.37 -0.16 12.59
C ARG A 25 3.05 0.70 13.65
N ARG A 26 2.32 1.09 14.70
CA ARG A 26 2.88 1.87 15.81
C ARG A 26 3.93 1.07 16.58
N ALA A 27 3.68 -0.21 16.83
CA ALA A 27 4.64 -1.09 17.52
C ALA A 27 5.91 -1.34 16.69
N MET A 28 5.79 -1.49 15.36
CA MET A 28 6.94 -1.67 14.48
C MET A 28 7.85 -0.44 14.42
N GLY A 29 7.29 0.78 14.47
CA GLY A 29 8.06 2.02 14.49
C GLY A 29 8.88 2.31 13.23
N VAL A 30 8.76 1.49 12.19
CA VAL A 30 9.44 1.65 10.89
C VAL A 30 8.43 2.02 9.80
N ARG A 31 8.90 2.69 8.75
CA ARG A 31 8.08 2.96 7.57
C ARG A 31 7.81 1.65 6.82
N THR A 32 6.61 1.51 6.28
CA THR A 32 6.13 0.29 5.59
C THR A 32 5.48 0.66 4.26
N ILE A 33 5.02 -0.33 3.48
CA ILE A 33 4.24 -0.08 2.27
C ILE A 33 3.02 0.84 2.51
N PHE A 34 2.43 0.82 3.71
CA PHE A 34 1.32 1.72 4.06
C PHE A 34 1.70 3.20 4.12
N ASN A 35 2.99 3.54 4.14
CA ASN A 35 3.46 4.92 4.04
C ASN A 35 3.48 5.42 2.59
N ILE A 36 3.50 4.52 1.60
CA ILE A 36 3.52 4.88 0.18
C ILE A 36 2.17 4.72 -0.51
N LEU A 37 1.27 3.90 0.04
CA LEU A 37 -0.02 3.64 -0.60
C LEU A 37 -1.02 4.81 -0.55
N GLY A 38 -0.85 5.77 0.36
CA GLY A 38 -1.85 6.84 0.59
C GLY A 38 -2.28 7.57 -0.69
N PRO A 39 -1.35 8.16 -1.46
CA PRO A 39 -1.68 8.82 -2.73
C PRO A 39 -2.28 7.88 -3.78
N LEU A 40 -1.97 6.58 -3.73
CA LEU A 40 -2.42 5.59 -4.71
C LEU A 40 -3.81 5.03 -4.40
N THR A 41 -4.38 5.33 -3.23
CA THR A 41 -5.67 4.81 -2.78
C THR A 41 -6.75 5.88 -2.72
N ASN A 42 -6.70 6.90 -3.58
CA ASN A 42 -7.70 7.97 -3.59
C ASN A 42 -9.12 7.40 -3.82
N PRO A 43 -10.06 7.55 -2.85
CA PRO A 43 -11.41 6.99 -2.96
C PRO A 43 -12.21 7.48 -4.18
N ALA A 44 -11.92 8.70 -4.66
CA ALA A 44 -12.57 9.28 -5.84
C ALA A 44 -12.06 8.73 -7.16
N ARG A 45 -10.98 7.93 -7.16
CA ARG A 45 -10.37 7.32 -8.36
C ARG A 45 -10.16 8.34 -9.49
N PRO A 46 -9.40 9.42 -9.25
CA PRO A 46 -9.16 10.42 -10.27
C PRO A 46 -8.46 9.79 -11.47
N THR A 47 -8.69 10.35 -12.65
CA THR A 47 -7.96 9.99 -13.89
C THR A 47 -6.72 10.85 -14.09
N VAL A 48 -6.55 11.87 -13.25
CA VAL A 48 -5.44 12.81 -13.29
C VAL A 48 -4.90 13.11 -11.88
N GLN A 49 -3.58 13.07 -11.69
CA GLN A 49 -3.01 13.25 -10.35
C GLN A 49 -1.58 13.83 -10.34
N LEU A 50 -1.35 14.84 -9.49
CA LEU A 50 -0.01 15.27 -9.06
C LEU A 50 0.31 14.61 -7.72
N THR A 51 1.52 14.07 -7.55
CA THR A 51 1.91 13.40 -6.29
C THR A 51 3.37 13.63 -5.94
N GLY A 52 3.58 14.08 -4.72
CA GLY A 52 4.87 14.08 -4.08
C GLY A 52 5.33 12.71 -3.62
N VAL A 53 6.63 12.44 -3.75
CA VAL A 53 7.28 11.33 -3.05
C VAL A 53 8.44 11.84 -2.22
N PHE A 54 8.62 11.29 -1.04
CA PHE A 54 9.69 11.70 -0.11
C PHE A 54 11.09 11.23 -0.55
N SER A 55 11.20 10.34 -1.54
CA SER A 55 12.47 9.81 -2.04
C SER A 55 12.44 9.71 -3.56
N LYS A 56 13.52 10.17 -4.19
CA LYS A 56 13.73 10.10 -5.65
C LYS A 56 13.50 8.68 -6.20
N ASN A 57 13.95 7.65 -5.48
CA ASN A 57 13.88 6.25 -5.94
C ASN A 57 12.44 5.75 -6.09
N LEU A 58 11.47 6.38 -5.41
CA LEU A 58 10.06 6.03 -5.54
C LEU A 58 9.38 6.61 -6.78
N GLY A 59 9.97 7.64 -7.40
CA GLY A 59 9.41 8.32 -8.56
C GLY A 59 9.04 7.38 -9.71
N PRO A 60 10.02 6.60 -10.24
CA PRO A 60 9.76 5.64 -11.30
C PRO A 60 8.73 4.57 -10.92
N LEU A 61 8.77 4.08 -9.68
CA LEU A 61 7.81 3.07 -9.21
C LEU A 61 6.38 3.64 -9.17
N TYR A 62 6.20 4.82 -8.59
CA TYR A 62 4.89 5.45 -8.46
C TYR A 62 4.26 5.73 -9.82
N ILE A 63 5.02 6.27 -10.77
CA ILE A 63 4.46 6.62 -12.08
C ILE A 63 4.04 5.36 -12.86
N GLN A 64 4.79 4.26 -12.71
CA GLN A 64 4.42 2.96 -13.29
C GLN A 64 3.16 2.38 -12.65
N VAL A 65 3.03 2.50 -11.32
CA VAL A 65 1.81 2.07 -10.61
C VAL A 65 0.59 2.90 -11.03
N MET A 66 0.76 4.21 -11.21
CA MET A 66 -0.30 5.09 -11.70
C MET A 66 -0.74 4.71 -13.12
N LYS A 67 0.21 4.44 -14.02
CA LYS A 67 -0.07 3.91 -15.37
C LYS A 67 -0.83 2.59 -15.30
N ALA A 68 -0.36 1.64 -14.50
CA ALA A 68 -0.99 0.32 -14.33
C ALA A 68 -2.40 0.42 -13.71
N SER A 69 -2.64 1.43 -12.88
CA SER A 69 -3.96 1.70 -12.28
C SER A 69 -4.94 2.38 -13.24
N GLY A 70 -4.55 2.67 -14.48
CA GLY A 70 -5.41 3.28 -15.50
C GLY A 70 -5.46 4.82 -15.49
N MET A 71 -4.51 5.47 -14.81
CA MET A 71 -4.41 6.93 -14.80
C MET A 71 -4.08 7.44 -16.21
N LYS A 72 -4.76 8.50 -16.67
CA LYS A 72 -4.54 9.07 -18.01
C LYS A 72 -3.37 10.04 -18.03
N ARG A 73 -3.31 10.92 -17.04
CA ARG A 73 -2.24 11.90 -16.88
C ARG A 73 -1.78 11.93 -15.43
N ALA A 74 -0.48 11.95 -15.19
CA ALA A 74 0.03 12.09 -13.83
C ALA A 74 1.40 12.73 -13.84
N MET A 75 1.76 13.31 -12.70
CA MET A 75 3.12 13.75 -12.45
C MET A 75 3.51 13.38 -11.03
N VAL A 76 4.61 12.66 -10.90
CA VAL A 76 5.24 12.36 -9.62
C VAL A 76 6.44 13.27 -9.46
N VAL A 77 6.60 13.90 -8.30
CA VAL A 77 7.67 14.88 -8.04
C VAL A 77 8.46 14.55 -6.79
N HIS A 78 9.75 14.89 -6.82
CA HIS A 78 10.64 14.87 -5.67
C HIS A 78 11.67 15.99 -5.80
N SER A 79 11.76 16.86 -4.81
CA SER A 79 12.70 17.97 -4.86
C SER A 79 14.14 17.53 -4.59
N LYS A 80 15.13 18.27 -5.09
CA LYS A 80 16.55 17.99 -4.80
C LYS A 80 16.86 18.11 -3.29
N GLU A 81 16.12 18.96 -2.59
CA GLU A 81 16.20 19.20 -1.15
C GLU A 81 15.43 18.17 -0.32
N GLY A 82 14.73 17.22 -0.95
CA GLY A 82 14.03 16.12 -0.29
C GLY A 82 12.55 16.38 0.02
N LEU A 83 11.95 17.42 -0.56
CA LEU A 83 10.52 17.69 -0.41
C LEU A 83 9.69 16.74 -1.27
N ASP A 84 8.49 16.40 -0.79
CA ASP A 84 7.42 15.76 -1.55
C ASP A 84 6.54 16.81 -2.27
N GLU A 85 7.12 17.95 -2.64
CA GLU A 85 6.51 19.03 -3.40
C GLU A 85 7.54 19.57 -4.42
N LEU A 86 7.11 20.43 -5.35
CA LEU A 86 8.07 21.16 -6.18
C LEU A 86 8.84 22.14 -5.31
N SER A 87 10.17 22.22 -5.44
CA SER A 87 10.99 23.17 -4.66
C SER A 87 10.99 24.57 -5.27
N ILE A 88 10.70 25.58 -4.44
CA ILE A 88 10.89 26.99 -4.80
C ILE A 88 12.36 27.42 -4.76
N ALA A 89 13.25 26.61 -4.17
CA ALA A 89 14.66 26.92 -4.04
C ALA A 89 15.50 26.40 -5.22
N GLY A 90 15.00 25.42 -5.97
CA GLY A 90 15.83 24.75 -6.95
C GLY A 90 15.16 23.61 -7.72
N PRO A 91 16.00 22.70 -8.27
CA PRO A 91 15.53 21.64 -9.15
C PRO A 91 14.61 20.62 -8.45
N THR A 92 13.62 20.16 -9.20
CA THR A 92 12.69 19.10 -8.82
C THR A 92 12.70 18.02 -9.90
N TYR A 93 12.94 16.77 -9.50
CA TYR A 93 12.82 15.61 -10.39
C TYR A 93 11.35 15.29 -10.59
N ALA A 94 10.96 15.04 -11.85
CA ALA A 94 9.59 14.77 -12.21
C ALA A 94 9.47 13.60 -13.18
N TRP A 95 8.54 12.69 -12.89
CA TRP A 95 8.14 11.61 -13.78
C TRP A 95 6.70 11.85 -14.22
N ILE A 96 6.50 11.98 -15.51
CA ILE A 96 5.22 12.38 -16.10
C ILE A 96 4.66 11.21 -16.89
N LEU A 97 3.39 10.91 -16.64
CA LEU A 97 2.56 10.06 -17.46
C LEU A 97 1.64 10.95 -18.28
N ASP A 98 1.66 10.78 -19.59
CA ASP A 98 0.75 11.43 -20.51
C ASP A 98 0.34 10.42 -21.59
N ASP A 99 -0.93 10.05 -21.58
CA ASP A 99 -1.54 9.07 -22.50
C ASP A 99 -0.71 7.79 -22.69
N GLY A 100 -0.35 7.16 -21.57
CA GLY A 100 0.42 5.91 -21.56
C GLY A 100 1.93 6.07 -21.79
N LYS A 101 2.41 7.24 -22.19
CA LYS A 101 3.84 7.54 -22.32
C LYS A 101 4.38 8.09 -21.01
N ILE A 102 5.49 7.52 -20.54
CA ILE A 102 6.20 8.01 -19.36
C ILE A 102 7.43 8.77 -19.82
N THR A 103 7.64 9.98 -19.29
CA THR A 103 8.81 10.81 -19.51
C THR A 103 9.40 11.28 -18.18
N GLU A 104 10.71 11.43 -18.12
CA GLU A 104 11.41 11.98 -16.96
C GLU A 104 11.99 13.34 -17.33
N LYS A 105 11.85 14.32 -16.43
CA LYS A 105 12.45 15.65 -16.58
C LYS A 105 12.83 16.22 -15.23
N THR A 106 13.70 17.23 -15.27
CA THR A 106 13.95 18.09 -14.11
C THR A 106 13.31 19.45 -14.39
N VAL A 107 12.59 19.99 -13.42
CA VAL A 107 11.96 21.32 -13.49
C VAL A 107 12.44 22.21 -12.36
N SER A 108 12.33 23.52 -12.53
CA SER A 108 12.74 24.55 -11.59
C SER A 108 11.77 25.74 -11.65
N PRO A 109 11.73 26.63 -10.64
CA PRO A 109 10.82 27.77 -10.65
C PRO A 109 10.86 28.65 -11.92
N PRO A 110 12.03 28.92 -12.56
CA PRO A 110 12.07 29.67 -13.82
C PRO A 110 11.29 29.04 -14.99
N ASP A 111 11.16 27.71 -15.01
CA ASP A 111 10.35 27.00 -16.02
C ASP A 111 8.86 27.37 -15.92
N PHE A 112 8.42 27.79 -14.73
CA PHE A 112 7.07 28.25 -14.42
C PHE A 112 6.93 29.78 -14.50
N GLY A 113 8.00 30.50 -14.84
CA GLY A 113 8.04 31.97 -14.84
C GLY A 113 8.11 32.57 -13.43
N LEU A 114 8.59 31.81 -12.45
CA LEU A 114 8.69 32.24 -11.05
C LEU A 114 10.16 32.40 -10.63
N PRO A 115 10.47 33.34 -9.73
CA PRO A 115 11.80 33.45 -9.14
C PRO A 115 12.08 32.31 -8.16
N CYS A 116 13.36 32.00 -7.95
CA CYS A 116 13.77 31.11 -6.86
C CYS A 116 13.78 31.85 -5.52
N HIS A 117 13.43 31.15 -4.43
CA HIS A 117 13.46 31.66 -3.06
C HIS A 117 14.13 30.66 -2.12
N SER A 118 14.81 31.13 -1.06
CA SER A 118 15.29 30.22 -0.01
C SER A 118 14.12 29.52 0.69
N LEU A 119 14.30 28.25 1.05
CA LEU A 119 13.32 27.48 1.82
C LEU A 119 12.99 28.13 3.18
N ASP A 120 13.94 28.85 3.79
CA ASP A 120 13.72 29.56 5.06
C ASP A 120 12.62 30.63 4.95
N LYS A 121 12.39 31.17 3.75
CA LYS A 121 11.36 32.19 3.49
C LYS A 121 9.95 31.60 3.35
N VAL A 122 9.84 30.29 3.09
CA VAL A 122 8.56 29.59 2.85
C VAL A 122 8.28 28.48 3.86
N ALA A 123 9.21 28.23 4.78
CA ALA A 123 9.05 27.23 5.82
C ALA A 123 7.81 27.51 6.68
N GLY A 124 6.98 26.47 6.82
CA GLY A 124 5.82 26.49 7.71
C GLY A 124 6.24 26.74 9.16
N LYS A 125 5.40 27.46 9.89
CA LYS A 125 5.55 27.75 11.32
C LYS A 125 4.38 27.13 12.09
N GLU A 126 4.00 27.73 13.21
CA GLU A 126 2.83 27.34 14.00
C GLU A 126 1.53 27.41 13.18
N PRO A 127 0.54 26.53 13.44
CA PRO A 127 -0.73 26.49 12.70
C PRO A 127 -1.43 27.85 12.57
N THR A 128 -1.41 28.67 13.62
CA THR A 128 -2.00 30.02 13.62
C THR A 128 -1.29 30.98 12.68
N LYS A 129 0.04 30.90 12.60
CA LYS A 129 0.85 31.69 11.65
C LYS A 129 0.63 31.22 10.22
N ASN A 130 0.57 29.90 9.98
CA ASN A 130 0.31 29.34 8.66
C ASN A 130 -1.07 29.73 8.13
N MET A 131 -2.10 29.72 8.99
CA MET A 131 -3.43 30.22 8.65
C MET A 131 -3.39 31.69 8.23
N ARG A 132 -2.70 32.56 8.98
CA ARG A 132 -2.57 33.98 8.63
C ARG A 132 -1.86 34.16 7.28
N THR A 133 -0.74 33.46 7.07
CA THR A 133 -0.03 33.49 5.78
C THR A 133 -0.92 33.01 4.64
N PHE A 134 -1.71 31.96 4.86
CA PHE A 134 -2.67 31.46 3.87
C PHE A 134 -3.78 32.47 3.55
N GLN A 135 -4.35 33.15 4.57
CA GLN A 135 -5.32 34.23 4.37
C GLN A 135 -4.73 35.38 3.56
N GLU A 136 -3.52 35.81 3.90
CA GLU A 136 -2.80 36.85 3.17
C GLU A 136 -2.57 36.45 1.70
N ILE A 137 -2.24 35.18 1.41
CA ILE A 137 -2.12 34.67 0.04
C ILE A 137 -3.47 34.72 -0.67
N MET A 138 -4.56 34.29 -0.02
CA MET A 138 -5.91 34.36 -0.60
C MET A 138 -6.40 35.80 -0.84
N GLU A 139 -5.81 36.78 -0.18
CA GLU A 139 -6.02 38.23 -0.42
C GLU A 139 -5.09 38.80 -1.50
N GLY A 140 -4.26 37.98 -2.13
CA GLY A 140 -3.37 38.41 -3.21
C GLY A 140 -2.02 38.97 -2.74
N LYS A 141 -1.64 38.79 -1.47
CA LYS A 141 -0.34 39.27 -0.97
C LYS A 141 0.80 38.59 -1.72
N LYS A 142 1.58 39.39 -2.45
CA LYS A 142 2.75 38.92 -3.21
C LYS A 142 3.90 38.57 -2.27
N GLY A 143 4.73 37.61 -2.68
CA GLY A 143 5.94 37.22 -1.96
C GLY A 143 6.29 35.73 -2.09
N PRO A 144 7.34 35.27 -1.41
CA PRO A 144 7.87 33.90 -1.55
C PRO A 144 6.82 32.80 -1.32
N CYS A 145 5.93 32.96 -0.33
CA CYS A 145 4.91 31.97 -0.03
C CYS A 145 3.82 31.91 -1.13
N MET A 146 3.46 33.05 -1.72
CA MET A 146 2.55 33.08 -2.87
C MET A 146 3.19 32.37 -4.06
N ASP A 147 4.45 32.68 -4.38
CA ASP A 147 5.15 32.04 -5.51
C ASP A 147 5.26 30.51 -5.32
N PHE A 148 5.49 30.04 -4.08
CA PHE A 148 5.51 28.62 -3.77
C PHE A 148 4.16 27.92 -3.96
N VAL A 149 3.06 28.58 -3.57
CA VAL A 149 1.70 28.10 -3.84
C VAL A 149 1.42 28.06 -5.34
N LEU A 150 1.79 29.12 -6.07
CA LEU A 150 1.63 29.21 -7.52
C LEU A 150 2.41 28.11 -8.24
N LEU A 151 3.63 27.78 -7.80
CA LEU A 151 4.45 26.73 -8.36
C LEU A 151 3.76 25.36 -8.31
N ASN A 152 3.22 24.98 -7.16
CA ASN A 152 2.53 23.69 -7.01
C ASN A 152 1.15 23.68 -7.70
N ALA A 153 0.39 24.77 -7.59
CA ALA A 153 -0.94 24.89 -8.20
C ALA A 153 -0.87 24.90 -9.74
N SER A 154 0.08 25.61 -10.32
CA SER A 154 0.32 25.64 -11.77
C SER A 154 0.71 24.25 -12.31
N CYS A 155 1.55 23.52 -11.58
CA CYS A 155 1.85 22.14 -11.91
C CYS A 155 0.58 21.27 -11.93
N ALA A 156 -0.27 21.35 -10.90
CA ALA A 156 -1.54 20.63 -10.87
C ALA A 156 -2.47 21.00 -12.05
N LEU A 157 -2.58 22.28 -12.39
CA LEU A 157 -3.37 22.76 -13.54
C LEU A 157 -2.84 22.23 -14.88
N TRP A 158 -1.51 22.20 -15.05
CA TRP A 158 -0.88 21.67 -16.26
C TRP A 158 -1.10 20.17 -16.41
N VAL A 159 -0.92 19.40 -15.32
CA VAL A 159 -1.19 17.95 -15.31
C VAL A 159 -2.66 17.68 -15.61
N ALA A 160 -3.57 18.52 -15.10
CA ALA A 160 -5.01 18.50 -15.42
C ALA A 160 -5.35 18.88 -16.87
N GLY A 161 -4.40 19.36 -17.68
CA GLY A 161 -4.65 19.79 -19.05
C GLY A 161 -5.41 21.10 -19.18
N LEU A 162 -5.38 21.91 -18.13
CA LEU A 162 -6.07 23.18 -18.08
C LEU A 162 -5.21 24.36 -18.57
N ALA A 163 -3.98 24.07 -19.00
CA ALA A 163 -3.04 25.01 -19.61
C ALA A 163 -2.05 24.24 -20.51
N PRO A 164 -1.58 24.84 -21.61
CA PRO A 164 -0.68 24.19 -22.57
C PRO A 164 0.77 24.08 -22.06
N ASP A 165 1.20 25.00 -21.20
CA ASP A 165 2.54 25.04 -20.60
C ASP A 165 2.49 25.54 -19.16
N PHE A 166 3.64 25.45 -18.48
CA PHE A 166 3.77 25.82 -17.07
C PHE A 166 3.58 27.32 -16.81
N LYS A 167 4.04 28.20 -17.71
CA LYS A 167 3.93 29.65 -17.53
C LYS A 167 2.47 30.09 -17.63
N GLN A 168 1.74 29.59 -18.62
CA GLN A 168 0.30 29.82 -18.76
C GLN A 168 -0.49 29.21 -17.60
N ALA A 169 -0.05 28.07 -17.06
CA ALA A 169 -0.64 27.50 -15.85
C ALA A 169 -0.42 28.40 -14.62
N THR A 170 0.79 29.00 -14.48
CA THR A 170 1.11 29.96 -13.43
C THR A 170 0.23 31.20 -13.52
N GLU A 171 0.07 31.77 -14.72
CA GLU A 171 -0.80 32.94 -14.91
C GLU A 171 -2.27 32.61 -14.58
N LYS A 172 -2.74 31.43 -14.94
CA LYS A 172 -4.09 30.97 -14.58
C LYS A 172 -4.26 30.79 -13.07
N ALA A 173 -3.27 30.23 -12.39
CA ALA A 173 -3.26 30.10 -10.93
C ALA A 173 -3.22 31.48 -10.24
N ARG A 174 -2.38 32.40 -10.74
CA ARG A 174 -2.26 33.77 -10.25
C ARG A 174 -3.58 34.52 -10.39
N ASN A 175 -4.18 34.48 -11.57
CA ASN A 175 -5.48 35.08 -11.83
C ASN A 175 -6.58 34.50 -10.92
N ALA A 176 -6.56 33.21 -10.62
CA ALA A 176 -7.54 32.61 -9.71
C ALA A 176 -7.45 33.17 -8.29
N ILE A 177 -6.24 33.49 -7.82
CA ILE A 177 -6.02 34.09 -6.51
C ILE A 177 -6.32 35.59 -6.54
N GLU A 178 -5.72 36.35 -7.46
CA GLU A 178 -5.84 37.81 -7.53
C GLU A 178 -7.27 38.28 -7.84
N SER A 179 -8.05 37.50 -8.60
CA SER A 179 -9.48 37.80 -8.84
C SER A 179 -10.42 37.40 -7.69
N GLY A 180 -9.90 36.79 -6.62
CA GLY A 180 -10.70 36.31 -5.49
C GLY A 180 -11.49 35.02 -5.75
N LYS A 181 -11.41 34.43 -6.94
CA LYS A 181 -12.11 33.17 -7.27
C LYS A 181 -11.70 32.01 -6.36
N ALA A 182 -10.40 31.89 -6.06
CA ALA A 182 -9.88 30.88 -5.14
C ALA A 182 -10.43 31.08 -3.71
N LYS A 183 -10.48 32.34 -3.24
CA LYS A 183 -11.05 32.71 -1.95
C LYS A 183 -12.54 32.36 -1.87
N LYS A 184 -13.30 32.65 -2.93
CA LYS A 184 -14.73 32.29 -3.01
C LYS A 184 -14.96 30.78 -2.90
N VAL A 185 -14.18 29.95 -3.62
CA VAL A 185 -14.29 28.48 -3.51
C VAL A 185 -14.03 27.99 -2.09
N LEU A 186 -13.06 28.59 -1.39
CA LEU A 186 -12.79 28.27 0.01
C LEU A 186 -13.96 28.66 0.93
N GLU A 187 -14.51 29.86 0.77
CA GLU A 187 -15.65 30.33 1.56
C GLU A 187 -16.90 29.46 1.33
N ASP A 188 -17.19 29.12 0.07
CA ASP A 188 -18.27 28.21 -0.31
C ASP A 188 -18.05 26.82 0.30
N TYR A 189 -16.81 26.28 0.26
CA TYR A 189 -16.47 25.01 0.89
C TYR A 189 -16.65 25.04 2.42
N ILE A 190 -16.22 26.10 3.09
CA ILE A 190 -16.40 26.26 4.55
C ILE A 190 -17.89 26.28 4.90
N LYS A 191 -18.67 27.08 4.18
CA LYS A 191 -20.12 27.17 4.39
C LYS A 191 -20.79 25.81 4.21
N LEU A 192 -20.52 25.15 3.08
CA LEU A 192 -21.10 23.84 2.76
C LEU A 192 -20.69 22.75 3.76
N SER A 193 -19.41 22.67 4.10
CA SER A 193 -18.90 21.64 5.02
C SER A 193 -19.49 21.77 6.42
N ASN A 194 -19.76 23.00 6.90
CA ASN A 194 -20.41 23.25 8.17
C ASN A 194 -21.92 22.96 8.13
N THR A 195 -22.60 23.18 7.00
CA THR A 195 -24.02 22.84 6.84
C THR A 195 -24.25 21.34 6.73
N VAL A 196 -23.37 20.62 6.00
CA VAL A 196 -23.50 19.18 5.73
C VAL A 196 -23.00 18.31 6.90
N ALA A 197 -22.22 18.87 7.84
CA ALA A 197 -21.73 18.16 9.02
C ALA A 197 -22.82 17.58 9.95
N GLY A 198 -24.10 17.96 9.75
CA GLY A 198 -25.25 17.38 10.45
C GLY A 198 -25.67 15.97 10.01
N ILE A 199 -25.10 15.40 8.94
CA ILE A 199 -25.46 14.05 8.47
C ILE A 199 -24.60 12.99 9.17
N ALA A 200 -25.16 12.41 10.23
CA ALA A 200 -24.56 11.27 10.94
C ALA A 200 -24.44 10.05 10.02
N TYR A 201 -23.25 9.45 9.97
CA TYR A 201 -23.05 8.17 9.30
C TYR A 201 -23.39 7.05 10.29
N PRO A 202 -24.21 6.06 9.90
CA PRO A 202 -24.59 4.98 10.80
C PRO A 202 -23.35 4.23 11.27
N LYS A 203 -23.15 4.19 12.59
CA LYS A 203 -22.16 3.32 13.22
C LYS A 203 -22.64 1.88 13.02
N GLN A 204 -21.85 1.07 12.31
CA GLN A 204 -22.07 -0.38 12.32
C GLN A 204 -21.75 -0.92 13.73
N GLU A 205 -22.79 -1.40 14.40
CA GLU A 205 -22.66 -2.18 15.63
C GLU A 205 -22.07 -3.55 15.30
N LYS A 206 -21.11 -3.99 16.10
CA LYS A 206 -20.56 -5.34 16.04
C LYS A 206 -21.37 -6.25 16.97
N LYS A 207 -22.03 -7.26 16.41
CA LYS A 207 -22.47 -8.43 17.17
C LYS A 207 -21.25 -9.28 17.54
N GLU A 208 -21.11 -9.59 18.82
CA GLU A 208 -20.23 -10.67 19.28
C GLU A 208 -20.91 -12.01 18.99
N GLU A 209 -20.58 -12.60 17.84
CA GLU A 209 -20.81 -14.02 17.59
C GLU A 209 -19.63 -14.84 18.11
N LYS A 210 -19.90 -16.07 18.58
CA LYS A 210 -18.87 -17.07 18.87
C LYS A 210 -17.87 -17.10 17.70
N SER A 211 -16.59 -16.91 18.01
CA SER A 211 -15.55 -16.79 16.99
C SER A 211 -15.59 -18.00 16.06
N ILE A 212 -15.91 -17.76 14.78
CA ILE A 212 -15.85 -18.73 13.65
C ILE A 212 -14.54 -19.55 13.68
N LEU A 213 -13.48 -18.97 14.24
CA LEU A 213 -12.18 -19.63 14.39
C LEU A 213 -12.24 -20.88 15.28
N HIS A 214 -13.08 -20.93 16.32
CA HIS A 214 -13.24 -22.12 17.15
C HIS A 214 -13.96 -23.24 16.38
N THR A 215 -15.02 -22.90 15.65
CA THR A 215 -15.72 -23.85 14.77
C THR A 215 -14.79 -24.42 13.70
N ILE A 216 -13.91 -23.57 13.17
CA ILE A 216 -12.85 -24.00 12.24
C ILE A 216 -11.87 -24.95 12.95
N ALA A 217 -11.40 -24.59 14.15
CA ALA A 217 -10.46 -25.39 14.94
C ALA A 217 -10.97 -26.82 15.17
N ASP A 218 -12.19 -26.94 15.68
CA ASP A 218 -12.79 -28.24 16.05
C ASP A 218 -12.94 -29.15 14.83
N HIS A 219 -13.43 -28.57 13.72
CA HIS A 219 -13.53 -29.29 12.46
C HIS A 219 -12.16 -29.71 11.92
N ARG A 220 -11.15 -28.83 11.98
CA ARG A 220 -9.81 -29.17 11.51
C ARG A 220 -9.17 -30.26 12.37
N LEU A 221 -9.33 -30.23 13.69
CA LEU A 221 -8.88 -31.29 14.58
C LEU A 221 -9.52 -32.63 14.20
N ALA A 222 -10.83 -32.67 13.96
CA ALA A 222 -11.53 -33.88 13.55
C ALA A 222 -11.04 -34.42 12.20
N VAL A 223 -10.89 -33.56 11.20
CA VAL A 223 -10.41 -33.95 9.86
C VAL A 223 -8.97 -34.45 9.90
N VAL A 224 -8.09 -33.74 10.62
CA VAL A 224 -6.67 -34.13 10.71
C VAL A 224 -6.50 -35.43 11.47
N LYS A 225 -7.31 -35.67 12.52
CA LYS A 225 -7.29 -36.95 13.25
C LYS A 225 -7.72 -38.13 12.37
N ASP A 226 -8.73 -37.94 11.52
CA ASP A 226 -9.15 -38.97 10.56
C ASP A 226 -8.08 -39.20 9.48
N LEU A 227 -7.46 -38.13 8.96
CA LEU A 227 -6.37 -38.21 8.00
C LEU A 227 -5.14 -38.92 8.57
N SER A 228 -4.71 -38.57 9.79
CA SER A 228 -3.53 -39.16 10.41
C SER A 228 -3.72 -40.63 10.77
N ALA A 229 -4.96 -41.04 11.06
CA ALA A 229 -5.30 -42.46 11.23
C ALA A 229 -5.26 -43.24 9.92
N LYS A 230 -5.67 -42.64 8.80
CA LYS A 230 -5.70 -43.27 7.47
C LYS A 230 -4.34 -43.28 6.78
N VAL A 231 -3.55 -42.21 6.97
CA VAL A 231 -2.25 -42.00 6.33
C VAL A 231 -1.25 -41.57 7.42
N PRO A 232 -0.81 -42.51 8.28
CA PRO A 232 0.21 -42.23 9.28
C PRO A 232 1.55 -41.94 8.59
N PHE A 233 2.26 -40.91 9.06
CA PHE A 233 3.61 -40.62 8.55
C PHE A 233 4.59 -41.68 9.04
N PRO A 234 5.40 -42.29 8.16
CA PRO A 234 6.51 -43.11 8.62
C PRO A 234 7.53 -42.18 9.30
N MET A 235 7.86 -42.42 10.58
CA MET A 235 8.90 -41.67 11.31
C MET A 235 10.21 -41.52 10.51
N VAL A 236 10.55 -42.54 9.73
CA VAL A 236 11.76 -42.61 8.88
C VAL A 236 11.75 -41.58 7.72
N THR A 237 10.58 -41.11 7.29
CA THR A 237 10.44 -40.10 6.22
C THR A 237 10.57 -38.67 6.76
N VAL A 238 10.17 -38.43 8.01
CA VAL A 238 10.24 -37.10 8.63
C VAL A 238 11.67 -36.75 9.02
N ASN A 239 12.39 -37.71 9.60
CA ASN A 239 13.79 -37.53 10.01
C ASN A 239 14.78 -37.36 8.84
N SER A 240 14.34 -37.66 7.60
CA SER A 240 15.12 -37.46 6.37
C SER A 240 14.78 -36.16 5.64
N LEU A 241 13.79 -35.37 6.12
CA LEU A 241 13.48 -34.06 5.55
C LEU A 241 14.55 -33.05 5.99
N GLY A 242 15.46 -32.70 5.07
CA GLY A 242 16.42 -31.62 5.28
C GLY A 242 15.76 -30.26 5.53
N THR A 243 16.57 -29.23 5.77
CA THR A 243 16.10 -27.85 5.96
C THR A 243 15.33 -27.33 4.73
N PRO A 244 14.39 -26.37 4.90
CA PRO A 244 13.73 -25.70 3.80
C PRO A 244 14.69 -25.30 2.68
N ALA A 245 14.28 -25.57 1.43
CA ALA A 245 15.13 -25.29 0.26
C ALA A 245 15.45 -23.80 0.14
N ILE A 246 14.55 -22.94 0.62
CA ILE A 246 14.71 -21.48 0.59
C ILE A 246 14.57 -20.94 2.01
N ASN A 247 15.64 -20.31 2.52
CA ASN A 247 15.60 -19.63 3.80
C ASN A 247 14.84 -18.29 3.66
N VAL A 248 13.73 -18.15 4.38
CA VAL A 248 12.90 -16.92 4.37
C VAL A 248 13.66 -15.69 4.84
N LEU A 249 14.62 -15.84 5.77
CA LEU A 249 15.38 -14.70 6.28
C LEU A 249 16.15 -14.02 5.14
N ASN A 250 16.74 -14.80 4.23
CA ASN A 250 17.41 -14.27 3.04
C ASN A 250 16.44 -13.54 2.09
N ARG A 251 15.13 -13.80 2.18
CA ARG A 251 14.09 -13.17 1.36
C ARG A 251 13.49 -11.92 1.98
N ILE A 252 13.55 -11.78 3.31
CA ILE A 252 12.96 -10.66 4.06
C ILE A 252 13.99 -9.70 4.67
N GLU A 253 15.24 -10.14 4.84
CA GLU A 253 16.36 -9.28 5.24
C GLU A 253 16.93 -8.46 4.07
N VAL A 254 16.06 -7.97 3.18
CA VAL A 254 16.45 -6.97 2.19
C VAL A 254 16.57 -5.61 2.87
N GLY A 255 17.81 -5.15 3.06
CA GLY A 255 18.13 -3.80 3.52
C GLY A 255 17.97 -3.59 5.02
N LYS A 256 18.78 -4.25 5.87
CA LYS A 256 19.01 -3.82 7.26
C LYS A 256 19.52 -2.38 7.26
N MET A 257 18.61 -1.42 7.40
CA MET A 257 18.94 -0.03 7.65
C MET A 257 18.47 0.38 9.05
N GLY A 258 19.22 1.29 9.68
CA GLY A 258 18.88 1.85 10.99
C GLY A 258 17.50 2.49 11.02
N ARG A 259 16.99 2.72 12.25
CA ARG A 259 15.68 3.35 12.51
C ARG A 259 15.48 4.59 11.63
N GLY A 260 14.36 4.64 10.91
CA GLY A 260 13.92 5.81 10.13
C GLY A 260 14.20 5.77 8.62
N LYS A 261 14.98 4.81 8.11
CA LYS A 261 15.21 4.64 6.67
C LYS A 261 14.23 3.62 6.05
N ILE A 262 13.87 3.82 4.78
CA ILE A 262 13.11 2.83 3.99
C ILE A 262 14.12 1.99 3.21
N PRO A 263 14.02 0.65 3.24
CA PRO A 263 14.89 -0.19 2.44
C PRO A 263 14.65 0.09 0.95
N ASP A 264 15.72 0.09 0.15
CA ASP A 264 15.63 0.30 -1.31
C ASP A 264 14.78 -0.78 -2.00
N ILE A 265 14.55 -1.92 -1.32
CA ILE A 265 13.74 -3.03 -1.78
C ILE A 265 12.76 -3.44 -0.66
N VAL A 266 11.48 -3.57 -0.98
CA VAL A 266 10.45 -4.06 -0.05
C VAL A 266 10.22 -5.55 -0.32
N ALA A 267 10.36 -6.39 0.72
CA ALA A 267 9.96 -7.79 0.63
C ALA A 267 8.42 -7.89 0.59
N LEU A 268 7.89 -8.51 -0.47
CA LEU A 268 6.45 -8.68 -0.66
C LEU A 268 6.02 -10.13 -0.43
N MET A 269 5.00 -10.34 0.41
CA MET A 269 4.28 -11.60 0.48
C MET A 269 2.97 -11.47 -0.32
N ALA A 270 2.80 -12.30 -1.35
CA ALA A 270 1.61 -12.33 -2.19
C ALA A 270 0.77 -13.58 -1.87
N GLU A 271 -0.55 -13.44 -1.74
CA GLU A 271 -1.45 -14.53 -1.35
C GLU A 271 -2.36 -14.94 -2.51
N ILE A 272 -2.43 -16.24 -2.79
CA ILE A 272 -3.36 -16.81 -3.78
C ILE A 272 -4.59 -17.30 -3.04
N LYS A 273 -5.74 -16.64 -3.24
CA LYS A 273 -6.95 -16.87 -2.45
C LYS A 273 -8.17 -17.11 -3.33
N ARG A 274 -8.74 -18.32 -3.23
CA ARG A 274 -10.04 -18.70 -3.83
C ARG A 274 -11.23 -18.23 -2.99
N ALA A 275 -11.16 -18.41 -1.67
CA ALA A 275 -12.23 -18.05 -0.73
C ALA A 275 -11.69 -17.70 0.66
N SER A 276 -12.56 -17.21 1.55
CA SER A 276 -12.25 -17.06 2.98
C SER A 276 -13.48 -17.20 3.87
N PRO A 277 -13.33 -17.59 5.16
CA PRO A 277 -14.46 -17.72 6.08
C PRO A 277 -15.33 -16.46 6.20
N SER A 278 -14.73 -15.26 6.08
CA SER A 278 -15.44 -14.00 6.28
C SER A 278 -16.04 -13.40 5.00
N LYS A 279 -15.57 -13.80 3.82
CA LYS A 279 -16.01 -13.25 2.53
C LYS A 279 -16.67 -14.26 1.60
N GLY A 280 -16.63 -15.56 1.94
CA GLY A 280 -17.04 -16.61 1.02
C GLY A 280 -16.11 -16.68 -0.19
N ASP A 281 -16.69 -16.96 -1.35
CA ASP A 281 -16.01 -17.11 -2.62
C ASP A 281 -15.47 -15.77 -3.13
N ILE A 282 -14.20 -15.75 -3.55
CA ILE A 282 -13.49 -14.55 -4.02
C ILE A 282 -13.04 -14.72 -5.46
N ASN A 283 -12.33 -15.82 -5.75
CA ASN A 283 -11.85 -16.15 -7.09
C ASN A 283 -11.68 -17.67 -7.24
N ILE A 284 -12.80 -18.39 -7.29
CA ILE A 284 -12.83 -19.87 -7.32
C ILE A 284 -12.07 -20.44 -8.52
N GLY A 285 -12.15 -19.77 -9.68
CA GLY A 285 -11.51 -20.21 -10.92
C GLY A 285 -10.02 -19.86 -11.04
N VAL A 286 -9.36 -19.39 -9.98
CA VAL A 286 -7.94 -19.03 -10.07
C VAL A 286 -7.08 -20.26 -10.37
N ASP A 287 -6.30 -20.16 -11.43
CA ASP A 287 -5.16 -21.04 -11.70
C ASP A 287 -4.02 -20.65 -10.76
N VAL A 288 -3.80 -21.48 -9.73
CA VAL A 288 -2.81 -21.23 -8.68
C VAL A 288 -1.39 -21.20 -9.23
N VAL A 289 -1.08 -22.02 -10.23
CA VAL A 289 0.27 -22.10 -10.81
C VAL A 289 0.54 -20.84 -11.62
N ARG A 290 -0.40 -20.49 -12.52
CA ARG A 290 -0.28 -19.27 -13.31
C ARG A 290 -0.18 -18.03 -12.42
N GLN A 291 -1.02 -17.94 -11.39
CA GLN A 291 -0.99 -16.80 -10.47
C GLN A 291 0.32 -16.73 -9.67
N ALA A 292 0.85 -17.87 -9.23
CA ALA A 292 2.14 -17.94 -8.54
C ALA A 292 3.29 -17.48 -9.42
N LEU A 293 3.33 -17.91 -10.69
CA LEU A 293 4.37 -17.50 -11.64
C LEU A 293 4.31 -15.99 -11.93
N ILE A 294 3.10 -15.41 -12.01
CA ILE A 294 2.94 -13.95 -12.12
C ILE A 294 3.54 -13.27 -10.89
N TYR A 295 3.17 -13.68 -9.68
CA TYR A 295 3.71 -13.08 -8.45
C TYR A 295 5.22 -13.23 -8.33
N ALA A 296 5.77 -14.39 -8.67
CA ALA A 296 7.21 -14.64 -8.65
C ALA A 296 7.95 -13.73 -9.64
N LYS A 297 7.49 -13.65 -10.90
CA LYS A 297 8.07 -12.77 -11.93
C LYS A 297 7.91 -11.28 -11.59
N SER A 298 6.91 -10.92 -10.80
CA SER A 298 6.71 -9.57 -10.27
C SER A 298 7.53 -9.28 -8.99
N GLY A 299 8.40 -10.20 -8.55
CA GLY A 299 9.32 -9.97 -7.44
C GLY A 299 8.75 -10.28 -6.05
N ALA A 300 7.72 -11.12 -5.93
CA ALA A 300 7.28 -11.59 -4.62
C ALA A 300 8.41 -12.35 -3.91
N SER A 301 8.66 -12.01 -2.64
CA SER A 301 9.60 -12.73 -1.76
C SER A 301 9.00 -14.03 -1.24
N VAL A 302 7.69 -14.03 -1.00
CA VAL A 302 6.94 -15.18 -0.48
C VAL A 302 5.59 -15.29 -1.20
N ILE A 303 5.21 -16.51 -1.56
CA ILE A 303 3.87 -16.84 -2.05
C ILE A 303 3.13 -17.64 -0.97
N SER A 304 2.03 -17.08 -0.47
CA SER A 304 1.13 -17.72 0.47
C SER A 304 0.07 -18.51 -0.27
N VAL A 305 0.11 -19.83 -0.16
CA VAL A 305 -0.85 -20.75 -0.81
C VAL A 305 -1.82 -21.28 0.22
N LEU A 306 -3.11 -21.07 -0.03
CA LEU A 306 -4.17 -21.57 0.82
C LEU A 306 -4.38 -23.07 0.55
N THR A 307 -4.34 -23.91 1.58
CA THR A 307 -4.40 -25.39 1.45
C THR A 307 -5.64 -26.02 2.06
N GLU A 308 -6.45 -25.24 2.77
CA GLU A 308 -7.61 -25.76 3.50
C GLU A 308 -8.83 -25.94 2.57
N PRO A 309 -9.45 -27.15 2.49
CA PRO A 309 -10.50 -27.40 1.51
C PRO A 309 -11.85 -26.72 1.76
N LYS A 310 -12.29 -26.55 3.01
CA LYS A 310 -13.67 -26.18 3.31
C LYS A 310 -13.94 -24.68 3.18
N TRP A 311 -13.13 -23.86 3.82
CA TRP A 311 -13.29 -22.40 3.90
C TRP A 311 -12.39 -21.64 2.93
N PHE A 312 -11.20 -22.17 2.65
CA PHE A 312 -10.28 -21.55 1.70
C PHE A 312 -10.42 -22.10 0.27
N LYS A 313 -11.05 -23.27 0.11
CA LYS A 313 -11.15 -24.01 -1.17
C LYS A 313 -9.78 -24.33 -1.77
N GLY A 314 -8.79 -24.48 -0.92
CA GLY A 314 -7.42 -24.83 -1.27
C GLY A 314 -7.14 -26.31 -1.05
N THR A 315 -5.99 -26.77 -1.53
CA THR A 315 -5.53 -28.15 -1.32
C THR A 315 -4.02 -28.20 -1.13
N ILE A 316 -3.52 -29.28 -0.52
CA ILE A 316 -2.08 -29.54 -0.44
C ILE A 316 -1.44 -29.73 -1.83
N LYS A 317 -2.22 -30.19 -2.82
CA LYS A 317 -1.76 -30.32 -4.22
C LYS A 317 -1.49 -28.96 -4.85
N ASP A 318 -2.29 -27.93 -4.51
CA ASP A 318 -2.04 -26.55 -4.96
C ASP A 318 -0.67 -26.05 -4.48
N LEU A 319 -0.34 -26.29 -3.20
CA LEU A 319 0.97 -25.95 -2.63
C LEU A 319 2.11 -26.62 -3.38
N ARG A 320 2.01 -27.94 -3.60
CA ARG A 320 3.03 -28.73 -4.31
C ARG A 320 3.22 -28.21 -5.74
N ALA A 321 2.13 -28.01 -6.48
CA ALA A 321 2.18 -27.51 -7.85
C ALA A 321 2.81 -26.10 -7.94
N VAL A 322 2.48 -25.20 -6.99
CA VAL A 322 3.11 -23.88 -6.89
C VAL A 322 4.61 -23.99 -6.60
N LYS A 323 5.00 -24.88 -5.69
CA LYS A 323 6.42 -25.09 -5.37
C LYS A 323 7.19 -25.63 -6.58
N GLU A 324 6.69 -26.66 -7.24
CA GLU A 324 7.32 -27.26 -8.42
C GLU A 324 7.48 -26.23 -9.55
N ALA A 325 6.42 -25.47 -9.85
CA ALA A 325 6.45 -24.47 -10.91
C ALA A 325 7.43 -23.32 -10.61
N THR A 326 7.45 -22.81 -9.38
CA THR A 326 8.30 -21.67 -9.03
C THR A 326 9.78 -22.03 -8.94
N MET A 327 10.12 -23.28 -8.61
CA MET A 327 11.50 -23.77 -8.58
C MET A 327 12.18 -23.81 -9.96
N THR A 328 11.43 -23.66 -11.05
CA THR A 328 11.99 -23.51 -12.41
C THR A 328 12.58 -22.12 -12.69
N LEU A 329 12.35 -21.16 -11.79
CA LEU A 329 12.83 -19.78 -11.94
C LEU A 329 14.24 -19.64 -11.36
N GLU A 330 15.02 -18.69 -11.91
CA GLU A 330 16.36 -18.35 -11.41
C GLU A 330 16.33 -17.89 -9.94
N ASN A 331 15.28 -17.17 -9.54
CA ASN A 331 15.12 -16.64 -8.19
C ASN A 331 13.75 -17.01 -7.59
N PRO A 332 13.56 -18.25 -7.11
CA PRO A 332 12.26 -18.73 -6.64
C PRO A 332 11.84 -18.08 -5.30
N PRO A 333 10.58 -17.66 -5.12
CA PRO A 333 10.07 -17.20 -3.83
C PRO A 333 9.96 -18.34 -2.82
N CYS A 334 9.94 -18.02 -1.52
CA CYS A 334 9.49 -18.98 -0.51
C CYS A 334 8.00 -19.31 -0.72
N VAL A 335 7.61 -20.55 -0.45
CA VAL A 335 6.21 -20.97 -0.47
C VAL A 335 5.73 -21.21 0.96
N LEU A 336 4.71 -20.45 1.37
CA LEU A 336 4.05 -20.53 2.67
C LEU A 336 2.78 -21.38 2.56
N LEU A 337 2.66 -22.39 3.41
CA LEU A 337 1.40 -23.09 3.65
C LEU A 337 0.51 -22.22 4.54
N LYS A 338 -0.67 -21.87 4.00
CA LYS A 338 -1.71 -21.15 4.72
C LYS A 338 -2.91 -22.03 4.97
N ASP A 339 -2.98 -22.51 6.20
CA ASP A 339 -4.03 -23.36 6.73
C ASP A 339 -4.34 -22.95 8.18
N PHE A 340 -5.36 -23.56 8.77
CA PHE A 340 -5.60 -23.53 10.21
C PHE A 340 -4.88 -24.73 10.83
N VAL A 341 -3.59 -24.54 11.14
CA VAL A 341 -2.74 -25.58 11.70
C VAL A 341 -3.07 -25.79 13.16
N VAL A 342 -3.51 -27.01 13.50
CA VAL A 342 -3.93 -27.43 14.85
C VAL A 342 -3.13 -28.61 15.40
N ASP A 343 -2.39 -29.28 14.52
CA ASP A 343 -1.67 -30.53 14.79
C ASP A 343 -0.33 -30.57 14.02
N GLU A 344 0.66 -31.25 14.60
CA GLU A 344 2.00 -31.42 14.02
C GLU A 344 1.95 -32.16 12.69
N TYR A 345 0.98 -33.07 12.51
CA TYR A 345 0.75 -33.76 11.24
C TYR A 345 0.71 -32.79 10.05
N GLN A 346 0.03 -31.66 10.19
CA GLN A 346 -0.07 -30.67 9.11
C GLN A 346 1.26 -29.97 8.80
N ILE A 347 2.14 -29.81 9.80
CA ILE A 347 3.47 -29.22 9.61
C ILE A 347 4.35 -30.19 8.81
N LEU A 348 4.30 -31.47 9.16
CA LEU A 348 5.00 -32.54 8.45
C LEU A 348 4.47 -32.71 7.02
N GLU A 349 3.15 -32.71 6.85
CA GLU A 349 2.50 -32.73 5.55
C GLU A 349 2.93 -31.54 4.69
N ALA A 350 2.94 -30.33 5.26
CA ALA A 350 3.41 -29.12 4.58
C ALA A 350 4.84 -29.30 4.07
N ARG A 351 5.73 -29.80 4.95
CA ARG A 351 7.15 -29.99 4.62
C ARG A 351 7.36 -31.01 3.51
N MET A 352 6.67 -32.15 3.56
CA MET A 352 6.72 -33.18 2.51
C MET A 352 6.21 -32.68 1.16
N ASN A 353 5.35 -31.66 1.16
CA ASN A 353 4.84 -31.03 -0.05
C ASN A 353 5.62 -29.77 -0.46
N GLY A 354 6.80 -29.55 0.14
CA GLY A 354 7.74 -28.52 -0.28
C GLY A 354 7.47 -27.13 0.31
N ALA A 355 6.64 -27.01 1.35
CA ALA A 355 6.51 -25.76 2.09
C ALA A 355 7.87 -25.32 2.66
N ASP A 356 8.18 -24.04 2.49
CA ASP A 356 9.31 -23.39 3.15
C ASP A 356 8.87 -22.76 4.49
N LEU A 357 7.58 -22.45 4.62
CA LEU A 357 6.98 -21.81 5.78
C LEU A 357 5.61 -22.38 6.10
N VAL A 358 5.20 -22.30 7.36
CA VAL A 358 3.87 -22.66 7.84
C VAL A 358 3.29 -21.52 8.67
N LEU A 359 2.01 -21.19 8.46
CA LEU A 359 1.32 -20.18 9.25
C LEU A 359 0.78 -20.78 10.57
N LEU A 360 1.19 -20.23 11.70
CA LEU A 360 0.61 -20.53 13.02
C LEU A 360 -0.27 -19.37 13.49
N ILE A 361 -1.48 -19.68 13.95
CA ILE A 361 -2.43 -18.69 14.46
C ILE A 361 -2.40 -18.75 15.98
N VAL A 362 -1.83 -17.73 16.63
CA VAL A 362 -1.60 -17.71 18.09
C VAL A 362 -2.90 -17.86 18.89
N THR A 363 -4.01 -17.32 18.41
CA THR A 363 -5.32 -17.46 19.08
C THR A 363 -5.97 -18.83 18.90
N LEU A 364 -5.47 -19.65 17.99
CA LEU A 364 -5.98 -21.00 17.71
C LEU A 364 -5.25 -22.07 18.54
N LEU A 365 -4.01 -21.79 18.95
CA LEU A 365 -3.12 -22.76 19.57
C LEU A 365 -2.88 -22.43 21.05
N PRO A 366 -3.07 -23.39 21.96
CA PRO A 366 -2.57 -23.30 23.32
C PRO A 366 -1.06 -22.98 23.34
N LEU A 367 -0.61 -22.20 24.32
CA LEU A 367 0.77 -21.71 24.39
C LEU A 367 1.82 -22.84 24.39
N ASN A 368 1.52 -23.96 25.05
CA ASN A 368 2.38 -25.14 25.05
C ASN A 368 2.52 -25.77 23.64
N LYS A 369 1.42 -25.91 22.90
CA LYS A 369 1.46 -26.37 21.50
C LYS A 369 2.25 -25.40 20.62
N LEU A 370 2.05 -24.10 20.79
CA LEU A 370 2.78 -23.09 20.03
C LEU A 370 4.29 -23.17 20.30
N LYS A 371 4.70 -23.33 21.56
CA LYS A 371 6.12 -23.51 21.91
C LYS A 371 6.71 -24.76 21.27
N HIS A 372 6.00 -25.88 21.35
CA HIS A 372 6.39 -27.15 20.75
C HIS A 372 6.57 -27.04 19.23
N PHE A 373 5.62 -26.41 18.52
CA PHE A 373 5.71 -26.22 17.07
C PHE A 373 6.87 -25.31 16.64
N ILE A 374 7.31 -24.36 17.49
CA ILE A 374 8.40 -23.43 17.16
C ILE A 374 9.78 -24.03 17.45
N HIS A 375 9.94 -24.72 18.58
CA HIS A 375 11.25 -25.12 19.09
C HIS A 375 11.53 -26.62 18.92
N GLY A 376 10.54 -27.42 18.53
CA GLY A 376 10.62 -28.88 18.67
C GLY A 376 10.39 -29.32 20.12
N SER A 377 10.63 -30.60 20.38
CA SER A 377 10.56 -31.21 21.73
C SER A 377 11.76 -30.80 22.58
#